data_AF-A0A1J0R7Z4-F1
#
_entry.id   AF-A0A1J0R7Z4-F1
#
_cell.length_a   1.000
_cell.length_b   1.000
_cell.length_c   1.000
_cell.angle_alpha   90.00
_cell.angle_beta   90.00
_cell.angle_gamma   90.00
#
_symmetry.space_group_name_H-M   'P 1'
#
loop_
_entity.id
_entity.type
_entity.pdbx_description
1 polymer ?
#
loop_
_entity_poly.entity_id
_entity_poly.type
_entity_poly.pdbx_seq_one_letter_code
_entity_poly.pdbx_strand_id
1 'polypeptide(L)'
;MTKKRQRSLNEKKIEQIGKETTPGQKPKYERISSKPAARANGQLKRLYGTAEALATKIKKEIGWTETLKHQIANDIAEAAFGTGKSNLKQGDLAGAHTNLCGGPSGDAATGSSIAADIICLCTASDGNMDNHCQQGTTVPLVNAPNTHADSAWSSLSKACAQSTVKGQQTQGEIHRKLAAFFGALGQDGATLAGQAGNFVLGKTHNNGCIGSSNDAACVNYPTQLKTGGTGILWATRIEAAATKLKAYDVAKARASFLFANLETLKAQAWQAYDDALTSSQQGEHFIIPTSGSNGPAVASESADKVPSAEKECNKETDKEKCNNKDGCEFKDGKCKLKEGVKVENDGKTNTSTTGSNSFVINKDPLLLAVLLF
;
A
#
# COMPACT_ATOMS: atom_id res chain seq x y z
N MET A 1 -3.73 -21.27 -9.87
CA MET A 1 -4.10 -21.95 -11.14
C MET A 1 -3.24 -23.18 -11.29
N THR A 2 -3.84 -24.36 -11.41
CA THR A 2 -3.13 -25.63 -11.63
C THR A 2 -2.63 -25.75 -13.07
N LYS A 3 -1.47 -26.40 -13.27
CA LYS A 3 -0.81 -26.62 -14.58
C LYS A 3 -1.76 -27.20 -15.64
N LYS A 4 -2.65 -28.10 -15.22
CA LYS A 4 -3.67 -28.75 -16.06
C LYS A 4 -4.75 -27.77 -16.58
N ARG A 5 -5.18 -26.82 -15.73
CA ARG A 5 -6.16 -25.78 -16.11
C ARG A 5 -5.55 -24.75 -17.06
N GLN A 6 -4.27 -24.44 -16.90
CA GLN A 6 -3.54 -23.56 -17.79
C GLN A 6 -3.40 -24.16 -19.20
N ARG A 7 -3.11 -25.46 -19.30
CA ARG A 7 -2.96 -26.18 -20.58
C ARG A 7 -4.26 -26.24 -21.38
N SER A 8 -5.40 -26.55 -20.75
CA SER A 8 -6.68 -26.58 -21.48
C SER A 8 -7.17 -25.19 -21.90
N LEU A 9 -6.87 -24.15 -21.11
CA LEU A 9 -7.10 -22.75 -21.52
C LEU A 9 -6.23 -22.36 -22.71
N ASN A 10 -5.00 -22.87 -22.78
CA ASN A 10 -4.09 -22.60 -23.88
C ASN A 10 -4.54 -23.30 -25.18
N GLU A 11 -4.99 -24.55 -25.10
CA GLU A 11 -5.52 -25.31 -26.25
C GLU A 11 -6.75 -24.63 -26.87
N LYS A 12 -7.72 -24.22 -26.04
CA LYS A 12 -8.92 -23.47 -26.49
C LYS A 12 -8.62 -22.15 -27.19
N LYS A 13 -7.47 -21.55 -26.90
CA LYS A 13 -7.05 -20.26 -27.48
C LYS A 13 -6.32 -20.44 -28.80
N ILE A 14 -5.54 -21.51 -28.95
CA ILE A 14 -4.94 -21.91 -30.23
C ILE A 14 -6.05 -22.14 -31.27
N GLU A 15 -7.17 -22.72 -30.85
CA GLU A 15 -8.34 -22.91 -31.72
C GLU A 15 -8.98 -21.60 -32.21
N GLN A 16 -8.66 -20.43 -31.66
CA GLN A 16 -9.21 -19.13 -32.10
C GLN A 16 -8.36 -18.45 -33.19
N ILE A 17 -7.22 -19.02 -33.55
CA ILE A 17 -6.33 -18.48 -34.57
C ILE A 17 -7.02 -18.55 -35.94
N GLY A 18 -7.04 -17.44 -36.66
CA GLY A 18 -7.64 -17.33 -37.99
C GLY A 18 -9.16 -17.39 -38.02
N LYS A 19 -9.84 -17.49 -36.86
CA LYS A 19 -11.30 -17.47 -36.79
C LYS A 19 -11.82 -16.03 -36.70
N GLU A 20 -12.79 -15.71 -37.54
CA GLU A 20 -13.54 -14.46 -37.45
C GLU A 20 -14.33 -14.44 -36.13
N THR A 21 -14.22 -13.34 -35.39
CA THR A 21 -15.00 -13.15 -34.15
C THR A 21 -16.42 -12.66 -34.44
N THR A 22 -16.66 -12.17 -35.65
CA THR A 22 -17.97 -11.77 -36.21
C THR A 22 -17.87 -11.90 -37.74
N PRO A 23 -18.92 -12.40 -38.44
CA PRO A 23 -18.86 -12.56 -39.90
C PRO A 23 -18.48 -11.26 -40.61
N GLY A 24 -17.41 -11.28 -41.39
CA GLY A 24 -16.90 -10.12 -42.13
C GLY A 24 -15.91 -9.22 -41.37
N GLN A 25 -15.55 -9.56 -40.14
CA GLN A 25 -14.43 -8.92 -39.42
C GLN A 25 -13.16 -9.76 -39.52
N LYS A 26 -12.01 -9.09 -39.72
CA LYS A 26 -10.70 -9.74 -39.66
C LYS A 26 -10.52 -10.53 -38.35
N PRO A 27 -9.90 -11.72 -38.40
CA PRO A 27 -9.62 -12.50 -37.19
C PRO A 27 -8.84 -11.67 -36.17
N LYS A 28 -9.19 -11.79 -34.88
CA LYS A 28 -8.43 -11.14 -33.79
C LYS A 28 -6.97 -11.61 -33.74
N TYR A 29 -6.72 -12.84 -34.20
CA TYR A 29 -5.40 -13.46 -34.28
C TYR A 29 -5.21 -14.03 -35.68
N GLU A 30 -4.72 -13.22 -36.62
CA GLU A 30 -4.31 -13.66 -37.95
C GLU A 30 -3.06 -14.56 -37.91
N ARG A 31 -2.94 -15.45 -38.89
CA ARG A 31 -1.81 -16.38 -39.03
C ARG A 31 -0.68 -15.70 -39.80
N ILE A 32 0.52 -15.68 -39.21
CA ILE A 32 1.73 -15.08 -39.81
C ILE A 32 2.48 -16.14 -40.64
N SER A 33 3.06 -15.74 -41.79
CA SER A 33 3.93 -16.61 -42.59
C SER A 33 5.21 -17.03 -41.85
N SER A 34 5.82 -18.14 -42.27
CA SER A 34 6.84 -18.85 -41.48
C SER A 34 8.13 -18.05 -41.22
N LYS A 35 8.58 -17.20 -42.15
CA LYS A 35 9.83 -16.43 -42.01
C LYS A 35 9.72 -15.25 -41.01
N PRO A 36 8.74 -14.32 -41.12
CA PRO A 36 8.53 -13.26 -40.13
C PRO A 36 8.15 -13.78 -38.74
N ALA A 37 7.45 -14.91 -38.66
CA ALA A 37 7.01 -15.52 -37.41
C ALA A 37 8.17 -15.85 -36.46
N ALA A 38 9.25 -16.46 -36.96
CA ALA A 38 10.37 -16.91 -36.12
C ALA A 38 11.01 -15.77 -35.30
N ARG A 39 11.17 -14.58 -35.91
CA ARG A 39 11.73 -13.40 -35.24
C ARG A 39 10.78 -12.86 -34.17
N ALA A 40 9.49 -12.74 -34.49
CA ALA A 40 8.46 -12.31 -33.56
C ALA A 40 8.39 -13.25 -32.33
N ASN A 41 8.47 -14.56 -32.56
CA ASN A 41 8.41 -15.56 -31.50
C ASN A 41 9.56 -15.44 -30.50
N GLY A 42 10.77 -15.18 -30.99
CA GLY A 42 11.93 -14.95 -30.11
C GLY A 42 11.73 -13.74 -29.20
N GLN A 43 11.14 -12.66 -29.72
CA GLN A 43 10.81 -11.46 -28.94
C GLN A 43 9.67 -11.72 -27.96
N LEU A 44 8.58 -12.35 -28.41
CA LEU A 44 7.41 -12.67 -27.60
C LEU A 44 7.76 -13.61 -26.44
N LYS A 45 8.62 -14.62 -26.67
CA LYS A 45 9.11 -15.53 -25.63
C LYS A 45 9.89 -14.79 -24.54
N ARG A 46 10.73 -13.81 -24.92
CA ARG A 46 11.47 -12.97 -23.97
C ARG A 46 10.52 -12.09 -23.15
N LEU A 47 9.60 -11.39 -23.82
CA LEU A 47 8.61 -10.53 -23.18
C LEU A 47 7.75 -11.32 -22.18
N TYR A 48 7.34 -12.53 -22.56
CA TYR A 48 6.60 -13.43 -21.69
C TYR A 48 7.40 -13.85 -20.45
N GLY A 49 8.68 -14.21 -20.61
CA GLY A 49 9.54 -14.53 -19.47
C GLY A 49 9.68 -13.36 -18.49
N THR A 50 9.83 -12.13 -18.99
CA THR A 50 9.84 -10.94 -18.15
C THR A 50 8.49 -10.69 -17.47
N ALA A 51 7.38 -10.88 -18.19
CA ALA A 51 6.03 -10.74 -17.66
C ALA A 51 5.72 -11.75 -16.54
N GLU A 52 6.18 -13.00 -16.66
CA GLU A 52 6.03 -14.00 -15.59
C GLU A 52 6.80 -13.63 -14.32
N ALA A 53 8.01 -13.10 -14.47
CA ALA A 53 8.80 -12.60 -13.35
C ALA A 53 8.10 -11.41 -12.66
N LEU A 54 7.56 -10.46 -13.44
CA LEU A 54 6.77 -9.34 -12.89
C LEU A 54 5.50 -9.82 -12.20
N ALA A 55 4.75 -10.75 -12.81
CA ALA A 55 3.53 -11.30 -12.21
C ALA A 55 3.81 -11.99 -10.87
N THR A 56 4.97 -12.62 -10.71
CA THR A 56 5.41 -13.22 -9.44
C THR A 56 5.69 -12.14 -8.39
N LYS A 57 6.36 -11.05 -8.77
CA LYS A 57 6.60 -9.89 -7.88
C LYS A 57 5.30 -9.22 -7.45
N ILE A 58 4.38 -8.98 -8.38
CA ILE A 58 3.05 -8.42 -8.11
C ILE A 58 2.30 -9.27 -7.08
N LYS A 59 2.26 -10.59 -7.26
CA LYS A 59 1.60 -11.50 -6.31
C LYS A 59 2.23 -11.45 -4.92
N LYS A 60 3.56 -11.31 -4.85
CA LYS A 60 4.27 -11.17 -3.58
C LYS A 60 3.86 -9.89 -2.85
N GLU A 61 3.81 -8.76 -3.56
CA GLU A 61 3.36 -7.48 -2.98
C GLU A 61 1.90 -7.57 -2.51
N ILE A 62 1.00 -8.15 -3.32
CA ILE A 62 -0.41 -8.34 -2.93
C ILE A 62 -0.51 -9.23 -1.68
N GLY A 63 0.18 -10.37 -1.65
CA GLY A 63 0.20 -11.24 -0.47
C GLY A 63 0.71 -10.53 0.78
N TRP A 64 1.75 -9.71 0.63
CA TRP A 64 2.27 -8.89 1.72
C TRP A 64 1.27 -7.83 2.20
N THR A 65 0.53 -7.19 1.29
CA THR A 65 -0.52 -6.24 1.67
C THR A 65 -1.63 -6.88 2.49
N GLU A 66 -2.02 -8.12 2.19
CA GLU A 66 -3.02 -8.85 3.00
C GLU A 66 -2.47 -9.20 4.39
N THR A 67 -1.22 -9.66 4.49
CA THR A 67 -0.55 -9.86 5.78
C THR A 67 -0.54 -8.59 6.62
N LEU A 68 -0.18 -7.45 6.02
CA LEU A 68 -0.16 -6.16 6.70
C LEU A 68 -1.54 -5.74 7.18
N LYS A 69 -2.60 -5.93 6.39
CA LYS A 69 -3.98 -5.64 6.85
C LYS A 69 -4.33 -6.39 8.13
N HIS A 70 -4.04 -7.69 8.19
CA HIS A 70 -4.30 -8.49 9.37
C HIS A 70 -3.49 -8.02 10.58
N GLN A 71 -2.21 -7.69 10.38
CA GLN A 71 -1.36 -7.20 11.46
C GLN A 71 -1.81 -5.82 11.96
N ILE A 72 -2.20 -4.91 11.07
CA ILE A 72 -2.74 -3.59 11.43
C ILE A 72 -4.02 -3.77 12.25
N ALA A 73 -4.93 -4.62 11.82
CA ALA A 73 -6.17 -4.90 12.55
C ALA A 73 -5.89 -5.48 13.94
N ASN A 74 -4.90 -6.38 14.06
CA ASN A 74 -4.49 -6.95 15.34
C ASN A 74 -3.88 -5.89 16.26
N ASP A 75 -2.95 -5.06 15.76
CA ASP A 75 -2.35 -4.00 16.57
C ASP A 75 -3.39 -2.99 17.08
N ILE A 76 -4.37 -2.64 16.23
CA ILE A 76 -5.48 -1.76 16.64
C ILE A 76 -6.38 -2.43 17.68
N ALA A 77 -6.70 -3.71 17.52
CA ALA A 77 -7.51 -4.46 18.49
C ALA A 77 -6.78 -4.56 19.84
N GLU A 78 -5.49 -4.89 19.83
CA GLU A 78 -4.67 -4.97 21.04
C GLU A 78 -4.48 -3.60 21.71
N ALA A 79 -4.36 -2.51 20.92
CA ALA A 79 -4.38 -1.17 21.49
C ALA A 79 -5.73 -0.85 22.16
N ALA A 80 -6.83 -1.23 21.51
CA ALA A 80 -8.18 -0.94 22.00
C ALA A 80 -8.51 -1.71 23.27
N PHE A 81 -8.13 -3.00 23.37
CA PHE A 81 -8.64 -3.93 24.37
C PHE A 81 -7.57 -4.65 25.19
N GLY A 82 -6.29 -4.52 24.84
CA GLY A 82 -5.17 -5.20 25.48
C GLY A 82 -4.65 -6.39 24.68
N THR A 83 -3.45 -6.87 25.05
CA THR A 83 -2.73 -7.93 24.32
C THR A 83 -3.58 -9.20 24.15
N GLY A 84 -3.75 -9.65 22.90
CA GLY A 84 -4.51 -10.85 22.56
C GLY A 84 -6.03 -10.74 22.77
N LYS A 85 -6.57 -9.53 22.93
CA LYS A 85 -8.00 -9.29 23.18
C LYS A 85 -8.65 -8.55 22.02
N SER A 86 -9.94 -8.81 21.84
CA SER A 86 -10.80 -8.14 20.83
C SER A 86 -12.00 -7.44 21.46
N ASN A 87 -12.14 -7.52 22.78
CA ASN A 87 -13.18 -6.88 23.57
C ASN A 87 -12.69 -6.69 25.01
N LEU A 88 -13.34 -5.77 25.74
CA LEU A 88 -13.13 -5.62 27.16
C LEU A 88 -13.92 -6.69 27.93
N LYS A 89 -13.28 -7.31 28.92
CA LYS A 89 -13.91 -8.14 29.94
C LYS A 89 -13.47 -7.69 31.32
N GLN A 90 -14.33 -7.76 32.34
CA GLN A 90 -13.95 -7.47 33.73
C GLN A 90 -12.67 -8.23 34.15
N GLY A 91 -12.59 -9.53 33.84
CA GLY A 91 -11.45 -10.37 34.24
C GLY A 91 -10.13 -10.03 33.53
N ASP A 92 -10.16 -9.15 32.53
CA ASP A 92 -8.96 -8.68 31.81
C ASP A 92 -8.35 -7.42 32.45
N LEU A 93 -9.06 -6.79 33.40
CA LEU A 93 -8.61 -5.57 34.09
C LEU A 93 -7.88 -5.89 35.39
N ALA A 94 -6.98 -5.00 35.80
CA ALA A 94 -6.36 -5.06 37.12
C ALA A 94 -7.42 -5.08 38.23
N GLY A 95 -7.16 -5.74 39.35
CA GLY A 95 -8.19 -5.99 40.38
C GLY A 95 -8.65 -4.77 41.19
N ALA A 96 -8.08 -3.58 41.00
CA ALA A 96 -8.53 -2.37 41.69
C ALA A 96 -8.43 -1.16 40.76
N HIS A 97 -9.37 -0.23 40.90
CA HIS A 97 -9.43 1.00 40.10
C HIS A 97 -8.15 1.84 40.25
N THR A 98 -7.58 1.91 41.46
CA THR A 98 -6.30 2.58 41.73
C THR A 98 -5.12 1.96 40.96
N ASN A 99 -5.06 0.64 40.83
CA ASN A 99 -3.97 -0.01 40.07
C ASN A 99 -4.21 0.16 38.56
N LEU A 100 -5.47 0.04 38.13
CA LEU A 100 -5.81 0.22 36.72
C LEU A 100 -5.45 1.63 36.23
N CYS A 101 -5.74 2.65 37.03
CA CYS A 101 -5.63 4.05 36.63
C CYS A 101 -4.37 4.75 37.15
N GLY A 102 -3.54 4.04 37.93
CA GLY A 102 -2.21 4.47 38.31
C GLY A 102 -2.11 5.22 39.64
N GLY A 103 -3.20 5.35 40.40
CA GLY A 103 -3.15 5.84 41.79
C GLY A 103 -2.32 7.13 41.96
N PRO A 104 -1.65 7.35 43.11
CA PRO A 104 -0.84 8.55 43.33
C PRO A 104 0.52 8.54 42.61
N SER A 105 1.10 7.35 42.40
CA SER A 105 2.50 7.20 42.00
C SER A 105 2.72 6.54 40.63
N GLY A 106 1.65 6.17 39.93
CA GLY A 106 1.66 5.26 38.79
C GLY A 106 1.53 3.79 39.21
N ASP A 107 1.12 2.95 38.27
CA ASP A 107 1.09 1.48 38.41
C ASP A 107 1.53 0.85 37.08
N ALA A 108 2.04 -0.38 37.11
CA ALA A 108 2.46 -1.09 35.90
C ALA A 108 1.28 -1.52 35.01
N ALA A 109 0.09 -1.69 35.57
CA ALA A 109 -1.13 -2.06 34.85
C ALA A 109 -1.78 -0.89 34.09
N THR A 110 -1.37 0.35 34.40
CA THR A 110 -1.90 1.56 33.76
C THR A 110 -1.52 1.65 32.29
N GLY A 111 -2.46 2.10 31.44
CA GLY A 111 -2.23 2.18 30.00
C GLY A 111 -2.20 0.82 29.30
N SER A 112 -2.83 -0.20 29.88
CA SER A 112 -2.93 -1.55 29.30
C SER A 112 -3.74 -1.59 28.01
N SER A 113 -4.74 -0.71 27.87
CA SER A 113 -5.56 -0.55 26.66
C SER A 113 -6.28 0.80 26.64
N ILE A 114 -6.73 1.25 25.47
CA ILE A 114 -7.56 2.45 25.33
C ILE A 114 -8.88 2.28 26.11
N ALA A 115 -9.48 1.09 26.08
CA ALA A 115 -10.71 0.82 26.82
C ALA A 115 -10.51 0.93 28.34
N ALA A 116 -9.41 0.40 28.87
CA ALA A 116 -9.04 0.55 30.28
C ALA A 116 -8.88 2.02 30.67
N ASP A 117 -8.18 2.81 29.85
CA ASP A 117 -7.98 4.23 30.11
C ASP A 117 -9.30 5.02 30.02
N ILE A 118 -10.21 4.65 29.11
CA ILE A 118 -11.56 5.21 29.06
C ILE A 118 -12.37 4.85 30.31
N ILE A 119 -12.27 3.62 30.83
CA ILE A 119 -12.89 3.26 32.11
C ILE A 119 -12.38 4.16 33.23
N CYS A 120 -11.07 4.40 33.29
CA CYS A 120 -10.47 5.31 34.26
C CYS A 120 -10.95 6.76 34.16
N LEU A 121 -11.13 7.26 32.94
CA LEU A 121 -11.56 8.64 32.68
C LEU A 121 -13.07 8.84 32.87
N CYS A 122 -13.87 7.79 32.74
CA CYS A 122 -15.31 7.92 32.57
C CYS A 122 -16.15 7.18 33.61
N THR A 123 -15.52 6.48 34.54
CA THR A 123 -16.20 5.71 35.59
C THR A 123 -15.59 6.04 36.96
N ALA A 124 -16.28 5.63 38.01
CA ALA A 124 -15.81 5.73 39.39
C ALA A 124 -16.16 4.45 40.15
N SER A 125 -15.48 4.24 41.27
CA SER A 125 -15.58 3.07 42.14
C SER A 125 -16.56 3.23 43.31
N ASP A 126 -17.11 4.43 43.51
CA ASP A 126 -18.00 4.76 44.62
C ASP A 126 -19.33 5.39 44.18
N GLY A 127 -19.56 5.54 42.87
CA GLY A 127 -20.77 6.15 42.32
C GLY A 127 -20.83 6.10 40.80
N ASN A 128 -22.03 6.24 40.24
CA ASN A 128 -22.23 6.33 38.79
C ASN A 128 -21.66 7.65 38.26
N MET A 129 -21.15 7.62 37.02
CA MET A 129 -20.53 8.78 36.36
C MET A 129 -21.36 9.25 35.16
N ASP A 130 -22.65 9.43 35.39
CA ASP A 130 -23.60 9.83 34.35
C ASP A 130 -23.23 11.19 33.77
N ASN A 131 -23.34 11.32 32.44
CA ASN A 131 -23.04 12.54 31.68
C ASN A 131 -21.59 13.06 31.76
N HIS A 132 -20.68 12.35 32.46
CA HIS A 132 -19.32 12.84 32.71
C HIS A 132 -18.48 12.94 31.43
N CYS A 133 -18.33 11.83 30.72
CA CYS A 133 -17.56 11.79 29.46
C CYS A 133 -18.39 12.11 28.22
N GLN A 134 -19.72 11.96 28.29
CA GLN A 134 -20.62 12.26 27.20
C GLN A 134 -22.00 12.60 27.73
N GLN A 135 -22.49 13.79 27.40
CA GLN A 135 -23.83 14.24 27.78
C GLN A 135 -24.90 13.28 27.22
N GLY A 136 -25.89 12.95 28.06
CA GLY A 136 -26.98 12.03 27.74
C GLY A 136 -26.64 10.54 27.91
N THR A 137 -25.47 10.21 28.48
CA THR A 137 -25.05 8.82 28.68
C THR A 137 -25.09 8.45 30.16
N THR A 138 -25.82 7.39 30.50
CA THR A 138 -25.78 6.75 31.82
C THR A 138 -24.60 5.78 31.85
N VAL A 139 -23.73 5.92 32.86
CA VAL A 139 -22.52 5.11 33.01
C VAL A 139 -22.48 4.51 34.41
N PRO A 140 -22.65 3.18 34.55
CA PRO A 140 -22.62 2.53 35.85
C PRO A 140 -21.25 2.68 36.50
N LEU A 141 -21.26 2.73 37.83
CA LEU A 141 -20.05 2.62 38.64
C LEU A 141 -19.30 1.31 38.35
N VAL A 142 -17.97 1.34 38.51
CA VAL A 142 -17.05 0.21 38.33
C VAL A 142 -16.38 -0.10 39.67
N ASN A 143 -16.99 -1.01 40.44
CA ASN A 143 -16.59 -1.38 41.80
C ASN A 143 -15.37 -2.30 41.80
N ALA A 144 -14.57 -2.34 42.87
CA ALA A 144 -13.54 -3.36 43.01
C ALA A 144 -14.15 -4.79 42.98
N PRO A 145 -13.58 -5.76 42.23
CA PRO A 145 -12.39 -5.69 41.38
C PRO A 145 -12.71 -5.38 39.90
N ASN A 146 -13.11 -4.15 39.63
CA ASN A 146 -13.65 -3.66 38.36
C ASN A 146 -14.92 -4.38 37.87
N THR A 147 -15.82 -4.75 38.78
CA THR A 147 -17.17 -5.22 38.42
C THR A 147 -17.92 -4.17 37.60
N HIS A 148 -18.77 -4.64 36.69
CA HIS A 148 -19.54 -3.80 35.74
C HIS A 148 -18.73 -3.07 34.66
N ALA A 149 -17.39 -3.24 34.59
CA ALA A 149 -16.57 -2.63 33.54
C ALA A 149 -17.09 -2.92 32.12
N ASP A 150 -17.61 -4.12 31.88
CA ASP A 150 -18.18 -4.52 30.58
C ASP A 150 -19.43 -3.73 30.22
N SER A 151 -20.28 -3.47 31.22
CA SER A 151 -21.51 -2.70 31.05
C SER A 151 -21.21 -1.21 30.87
N ALA A 152 -20.25 -0.68 31.63
CA ALA A 152 -19.75 0.69 31.47
C ALA A 152 -19.13 0.89 30.09
N TRP A 153 -18.25 -0.01 29.66
CA TRP A 153 -17.63 0.03 28.33
C TRP A 153 -18.66 -0.05 27.20
N SER A 154 -19.65 -0.94 27.31
CA SER A 154 -20.74 -1.04 26.33
C SER A 154 -21.49 0.28 26.16
N SER A 155 -21.77 0.96 27.28
CA SER A 155 -22.46 2.25 27.29
C SER A 155 -21.60 3.35 26.66
N LEU A 156 -20.32 3.44 27.07
CA LEU A 156 -19.36 4.44 26.58
C LEU A 156 -19.00 4.28 25.11
N SER A 157 -18.70 3.05 24.68
CA SER A 157 -18.34 2.76 23.28
C SER A 157 -19.50 3.02 22.32
N LYS A 158 -20.74 2.71 22.73
CA LYS A 158 -21.95 3.03 21.96
C LYS A 158 -22.15 4.54 21.83
N ALA A 159 -21.92 5.29 22.91
CA ALA A 159 -22.02 6.75 22.88
C ALA A 159 -20.93 7.37 21.98
N CYS A 160 -19.70 6.86 22.04
CA CYS A 160 -18.59 7.29 21.20
C CYS A 160 -18.86 7.07 19.69
N ALA A 161 -19.43 5.93 19.32
CA ALA A 161 -19.72 5.57 17.92
C ALA A 161 -20.72 6.51 17.21
N GLN A 162 -21.45 7.36 17.94
CA GLN A 162 -22.31 8.39 17.35
C GLN A 162 -21.51 9.50 16.64
N SER A 163 -20.22 9.62 16.94
CA SER A 163 -19.30 10.56 16.30
C SER A 163 -18.66 9.91 15.06
N THR A 164 -19.20 10.16 13.86
CA THR A 164 -18.63 9.58 12.63
C THR A 164 -17.34 10.30 12.23
N VAL A 165 -16.19 9.62 12.38
CA VAL A 165 -14.92 10.09 11.81
C VAL A 165 -14.93 9.81 10.31
N LYS A 166 -15.20 10.85 9.51
CA LYS A 166 -15.08 10.78 8.05
C LYS A 166 -13.61 10.95 7.66
N GLY A 167 -13.01 9.97 7.00
CA GLY A 167 -11.69 10.08 6.42
C GLY A 167 -10.89 8.77 6.42
N GLN A 168 -10.02 8.61 5.41
CA GLN A 168 -9.08 7.51 5.37
C GLN A 168 -8.08 7.64 6.53
N GLN A 169 -7.96 6.60 7.34
CA GLN A 169 -6.91 6.55 8.35
C GLN A 169 -5.56 6.42 7.64
N THR A 170 -4.63 7.32 7.98
CA THR A 170 -3.27 7.36 7.44
C THR A 170 -2.28 7.36 8.60
N GLN A 171 -1.01 7.03 8.34
CA GLN A 171 0.05 7.15 9.34
C GLN A 171 0.06 8.57 9.97
N GLY A 172 -0.04 9.61 9.15
CA GLY A 172 -0.04 10.99 9.61
C GLY A 172 -1.25 11.35 10.49
N GLU A 173 -2.43 10.79 10.21
CA GLU A 173 -3.60 10.99 11.08
C GLU A 173 -3.42 10.29 12.44
N ILE A 174 -2.87 9.07 12.44
CA ILE A 174 -2.58 8.36 13.69
C ILE A 174 -1.57 9.14 14.53
N HIS A 175 -0.49 9.62 13.93
CA HIS A 175 0.52 10.44 14.61
C HIS A 175 -0.06 11.75 15.15
N ARG A 176 -0.97 12.41 14.41
CA ARG A 176 -1.68 13.59 14.93
C ARG A 176 -2.51 13.28 16.18
N LYS A 177 -3.23 12.16 16.18
CA LYS A 177 -4.03 11.74 17.34
C LYS A 177 -3.16 11.41 18.54
N LEU A 178 -2.04 10.69 18.34
CA LEU A 178 -1.07 10.43 19.39
C LEU A 178 -0.45 11.71 19.94
N ALA A 179 -0.07 12.65 19.07
CA ALA A 179 0.48 13.94 19.49
C ALA A 179 -0.54 14.76 20.31
N ALA A 180 -1.82 14.75 19.91
CA ALA A 180 -2.88 15.40 20.67
C ALA A 180 -3.06 14.76 22.06
N PHE A 181 -3.02 13.43 22.14
CA PHE A 181 -3.06 12.71 23.42
C PHE A 181 -1.86 13.08 24.31
N PHE A 182 -0.63 12.97 23.80
CA PHE A 182 0.57 13.28 24.59
C PHE A 182 0.66 14.75 24.99
N GLY A 183 0.16 15.67 24.16
CA GLY A 183 0.10 17.10 24.48
C GLY A 183 -0.95 17.46 25.55
N ALA A 184 -1.95 16.60 25.76
CA ALA A 184 -2.95 16.76 26.80
C ALA A 184 -2.48 16.27 28.17
N LEU A 185 -1.39 15.49 28.24
CA LEU A 185 -0.84 15.03 29.51
C LEU A 185 -0.37 16.21 30.36
N GLY A 186 -0.70 16.15 31.64
CA GLY A 186 -0.30 17.13 32.66
C GLY A 186 -1.13 18.40 32.73
N GLN A 187 -2.05 18.63 31.77
CA GLN A 187 -2.88 19.85 31.75
C GLN A 187 -3.74 20.00 33.03
N ASP A 188 -4.28 18.88 33.53
CA ASP A 188 -5.14 18.83 34.72
C ASP A 188 -4.46 18.14 35.93
N GLY A 189 -3.12 18.03 35.89
CA GLY A 189 -2.32 17.28 36.87
C GLY A 189 -1.94 18.04 38.13
N ALA A 190 -2.25 19.33 38.23
CA ALA A 190 -1.72 20.25 39.24
C ALA A 190 -2.08 19.90 40.70
N THR A 191 -3.12 19.07 40.92
CA THR A 191 -3.51 18.66 42.28
C THR A 191 -2.69 17.49 42.82
N LEU A 192 -1.92 16.78 41.97
CA LEU A 192 -0.97 15.76 42.40
C LEU A 192 0.35 16.40 42.85
N ALA A 193 0.85 15.95 43.99
CA ALA A 193 2.17 16.36 44.45
C ALA A 193 3.29 15.79 43.55
N GLY A 194 4.28 16.62 43.26
CA GLY A 194 5.51 16.23 42.56
C GLY A 194 5.33 16.02 41.04
N GLN A 195 6.33 15.39 40.41
CA GLN A 195 6.39 15.26 38.96
C GLN A 195 5.40 14.25 38.37
N ALA A 196 4.67 13.49 39.20
CA ALA A 196 3.67 12.55 38.71
C ALA A 196 2.54 13.26 37.95
N GLY A 197 2.16 14.46 38.39
CA GLY A 197 1.14 15.29 37.74
C GLY A 197 1.43 15.57 36.26
N ASN A 198 2.71 15.64 35.85
CA ASN A 198 3.11 15.88 34.45
C ASN A 198 2.70 14.75 33.48
N PHE A 199 2.36 13.57 34.00
CA PHE A 199 2.07 12.37 33.23
C PHE A 199 0.60 11.93 33.36
N VAL A 200 -0.29 12.83 33.80
CA VAL A 200 -1.69 12.50 34.01
C VAL A 200 -2.55 12.98 32.86
N LEU A 201 -3.49 12.15 32.40
CA LEU A 201 -4.63 12.58 31.59
C LEU A 201 -5.88 12.69 32.48
N GLY A 202 -6.61 13.79 32.40
CA GLY A 202 -7.88 13.98 33.12
C GLY A 202 -7.74 14.60 34.52
N LYS A 203 -8.88 14.83 35.18
CA LYS A 203 -8.97 15.57 36.44
C LYS A 203 -8.41 14.75 37.60
N THR A 204 -7.34 15.26 38.21
CA THR A 204 -6.68 14.64 39.36
C THR A 204 -7.31 15.00 40.71
N HIS A 205 -6.98 14.20 41.74
CA HIS A 205 -7.18 14.50 43.16
C HIS A 205 -5.85 14.32 43.91
N ASN A 206 -5.72 14.85 45.14
CA ASN A 206 -4.46 14.77 45.90
C ASN A 206 -3.98 13.33 46.19
N ASN A 207 -4.90 12.35 46.14
CA ASN A 207 -4.63 10.92 46.38
C ASN A 207 -4.35 10.13 45.08
N GLY A 208 -4.30 10.77 43.91
CA GLY A 208 -4.06 10.07 42.65
C GLY A 208 -5.30 9.78 41.81
N CYS A 209 -5.10 8.97 40.77
CA CYS A 209 -6.16 8.42 39.93
C CYS A 209 -6.76 7.17 40.57
N ILE A 210 -7.62 7.38 41.57
CA ILE A 210 -8.23 6.32 42.38
C ILE A 210 -9.65 5.96 41.96
N GLY A 211 -10.28 6.75 41.08
CA GLY A 211 -11.64 6.55 40.62
C GLY A 211 -12.70 6.89 41.69
N SER A 212 -12.64 8.07 42.30
CA SER A 212 -13.76 8.58 43.11
C SER A 212 -14.67 9.46 42.26
N SER A 213 -15.98 9.34 42.46
CA SER A 213 -17.03 10.03 41.70
C SER A 213 -17.01 11.54 41.89
N ASN A 214 -16.47 12.03 43.01
CA ASN A 214 -16.34 13.47 43.27
C ASN A 214 -15.03 14.03 42.69
N ASP A 215 -13.94 13.25 42.76
CA ASP A 215 -12.60 13.71 42.38
C ASP A 215 -11.68 12.51 42.04
N ALA A 216 -11.30 12.34 40.77
CA ALA A 216 -10.18 11.51 40.22
C ALA A 216 -10.58 10.71 38.96
N ALA A 217 -11.24 11.35 38.00
CA ALA A 217 -11.48 10.80 36.66
C ALA A 217 -10.24 11.02 35.79
N CYS A 218 -9.22 10.19 35.99
CA CYS A 218 -7.91 10.38 35.38
C CYS A 218 -7.13 9.08 35.17
N VAL A 219 -6.03 9.17 34.42
CA VAL A 219 -5.05 8.09 34.23
C VAL A 219 -3.65 8.64 34.47
N ASN A 220 -2.88 7.98 35.35
CA ASN A 220 -1.55 8.42 35.79
C ASN A 220 -0.45 7.51 35.20
N TYR A 221 0.35 8.00 34.24
CA TYR A 221 1.35 7.20 33.51
C TYR A 221 2.84 7.35 33.94
N PRO A 222 3.22 7.76 35.15
CA PRO A 222 4.62 8.05 35.45
C PRO A 222 5.48 6.77 35.43
N THR A 223 4.90 5.60 35.73
CA THR A 223 5.59 4.29 35.59
C THR A 223 5.97 4.01 34.13
N GLN A 224 5.12 4.41 33.19
CA GLN A 224 5.30 4.19 31.75
C GLN A 224 6.22 5.24 31.11
N LEU A 225 6.14 6.50 31.56
CA LEU A 225 6.71 7.65 30.85
C LEU A 225 7.94 8.30 31.51
N LYS A 226 8.22 8.03 32.79
CA LYS A 226 9.48 8.50 33.41
C LYS A 226 10.68 7.76 32.83
N THR A 227 11.88 8.29 33.12
CA THR A 227 13.15 7.66 32.75
C THR A 227 13.19 6.18 33.17
N GLY A 228 13.45 5.29 32.21
CA GLY A 228 13.45 3.84 32.42
C GLY A 228 12.11 3.14 32.13
N GLY A 229 11.02 3.89 31.89
CA GLY A 229 9.74 3.35 31.47
C GLY A 229 9.74 2.84 30.02
N THR A 230 8.83 1.92 29.70
CA THR A 230 8.72 1.27 28.38
C THR A 230 7.72 1.96 27.44
N GLY A 231 7.15 3.10 27.85
CA GLY A 231 6.04 3.75 27.17
C GLY A 231 4.68 3.11 27.49
N ILE A 232 3.62 3.77 27.04
CA ILE A 232 2.24 3.30 27.21
C ILE A 232 1.96 2.17 26.20
N LEU A 233 1.50 1.01 26.69
CA LEU A 233 1.39 -0.20 25.87
C LEU A 233 0.49 0.01 24.64
N TRP A 234 -0.71 0.55 24.82
CA TRP A 234 -1.61 0.78 23.69
C TRP A 234 -1.06 1.82 22.71
N ALA A 235 -0.34 2.85 23.18
CA ALA A 235 0.24 3.86 22.31
C ALA A 235 1.33 3.25 21.40
N THR A 236 2.16 2.36 21.96
CA THR A 236 3.15 1.59 21.20
C THR A 236 2.50 0.70 20.14
N ARG A 237 1.33 0.11 20.43
CA ARG A 237 0.56 -0.68 19.46
C ARG A 237 -0.02 0.18 18.34
N ILE A 238 -0.56 1.36 18.66
CA ILE A 238 -1.03 2.32 17.66
C ILE A 238 0.12 2.81 16.76
N GLU A 239 1.31 3.05 17.31
CA GLU A 239 2.51 3.41 16.53
C GLU A 239 2.95 2.26 15.60
N ALA A 240 2.89 1.01 16.10
CA ALA A 240 3.17 -0.17 15.30
C ALA A 240 2.17 -0.32 14.13
N ALA A 241 0.88 -0.03 14.38
CA ALA A 241 -0.15 0.00 13.34
C ALA A 241 0.14 1.10 12.31
N ALA A 242 0.55 2.30 12.75
CA ALA A 242 0.89 3.42 11.87
C ALA A 242 2.06 3.08 10.93
N THR A 243 3.11 2.43 11.48
CA THR A 243 4.26 1.96 10.70
C THR A 243 3.83 0.92 9.65
N LYS A 244 3.00 -0.05 10.02
CA LYS A 244 2.50 -1.08 9.09
C LYS A 244 1.56 -0.51 8.03
N LEU A 245 0.76 0.50 8.38
CA LEU A 245 -0.08 1.22 7.42
C LEU A 245 0.76 1.93 6.36
N LYS A 246 1.90 2.55 6.76
CA LYS A 246 2.84 3.10 5.79
C LYS A 246 3.45 2.04 4.88
N ALA A 247 3.85 0.90 5.44
CA ALA A 247 4.37 -0.22 4.66
C ALA A 247 3.32 -0.77 3.67
N TYR A 248 2.05 -0.79 4.09
CA TYR A 248 0.92 -1.20 3.26
C TYR A 248 0.76 -0.27 2.04
N ASP A 249 0.78 1.04 2.26
CA ASP A 249 0.68 2.03 1.17
C ASP A 249 1.85 1.91 0.19
N VAL A 250 3.08 1.69 0.71
CA VAL A 250 4.27 1.47 -0.13
C VAL A 250 4.14 0.20 -0.97
N ALA A 251 3.69 -0.91 -0.38
CA ALA A 251 3.49 -2.17 -1.10
C ALA A 251 2.40 -2.04 -2.18
N LYS A 252 1.31 -1.33 -1.88
CA LYS A 252 0.25 -1.03 -2.86
C LYS A 252 0.77 -0.18 -4.02
N ALA A 253 1.58 0.85 -3.75
CA ALA A 253 2.19 1.68 -4.78
C ALA A 253 3.16 0.87 -5.67
N ARG A 254 3.99 0.02 -5.05
CA ARG A 254 4.90 -0.89 -5.78
C ARG A 254 4.14 -1.86 -6.68
N ALA A 255 3.07 -2.48 -6.17
CA ALA A 255 2.22 -3.34 -6.98
C ALA A 255 1.66 -2.58 -8.20
N SER A 256 1.15 -1.37 -7.99
CA SER A 256 0.60 -0.52 -9.05
C SER A 256 1.65 -0.17 -10.12
N PHE A 257 2.87 0.15 -9.71
CA PHE A 257 3.99 0.38 -10.63
C PHE A 257 4.35 -0.87 -11.44
N LEU A 258 4.44 -2.04 -10.79
CA LEU A 258 4.72 -3.30 -11.47
C LEU A 258 3.61 -3.69 -12.47
N PHE A 259 2.36 -3.36 -12.15
CA PHE A 259 1.23 -3.53 -13.07
C PHE A 259 1.35 -2.64 -14.31
N ALA A 260 1.73 -1.37 -14.14
CA ALA A 260 1.95 -0.49 -15.29
C ALA A 260 3.05 -1.05 -16.22
N ASN A 261 4.15 -1.55 -15.66
CA ASN A 261 5.20 -2.21 -16.44
C ASN A 261 4.70 -3.46 -17.18
N LEU A 262 3.78 -4.23 -16.57
CA LEU A 262 3.17 -5.39 -17.21
C LEU A 262 2.29 -4.98 -18.40
N GLU A 263 1.54 -3.88 -18.31
CA GLU A 263 0.77 -3.35 -19.45
C GLU A 263 1.69 -2.85 -20.58
N THR A 264 2.84 -2.24 -20.25
CA THR A 264 3.85 -1.89 -21.26
C THR A 264 4.39 -3.12 -21.98
N LEU A 265 4.70 -4.20 -21.26
CA LEU A 265 5.14 -5.46 -21.90
C LEU A 265 4.07 -6.07 -22.79
N LYS A 266 2.80 -5.95 -22.40
CA LYS A 266 1.67 -6.40 -23.22
C LYS A 266 1.56 -5.57 -24.50
N ALA A 267 1.73 -4.26 -24.44
CA ALA A 267 1.74 -3.41 -25.63
C ALA A 267 2.92 -3.76 -26.57
N GLN A 268 4.11 -3.98 -26.01
CA GLN A 268 5.28 -4.43 -26.80
C GLN A 268 5.06 -5.80 -27.46
N ALA A 269 4.34 -6.70 -26.79
CA ALA A 269 4.00 -7.99 -27.36
C ALA A 269 3.04 -7.85 -28.56
N TRP A 270 2.04 -6.97 -28.45
CA TRP A 270 1.15 -6.66 -29.58
C TRP A 270 1.89 -6.01 -30.75
N GLN A 271 2.80 -5.07 -30.48
CA GLN A 271 3.61 -4.47 -31.52
C GLN A 271 4.48 -5.50 -32.26
N ALA A 272 5.16 -6.40 -31.53
CA ALA A 272 5.96 -7.46 -32.15
C ALA A 272 5.10 -8.40 -33.02
N TYR A 273 3.84 -8.61 -32.65
CA TYR A 273 2.88 -9.37 -33.43
C TYR A 273 2.43 -8.62 -34.70
N ASP A 274 2.07 -7.35 -34.58
CA ASP A 274 1.60 -6.51 -35.70
C ASP A 274 2.71 -6.25 -36.73
N ASP A 275 3.95 -6.03 -36.28
CA ASP A 275 5.13 -5.87 -37.15
C ASP A 275 5.35 -7.12 -38.02
N ALA A 276 5.18 -8.30 -37.40
CA ALA A 276 5.35 -9.58 -38.07
C ALA A 276 4.19 -9.87 -39.04
N LEU A 277 2.97 -9.48 -38.68
CA LEU A 277 1.80 -9.57 -39.55
C LEU A 277 1.96 -8.67 -40.78
N THR A 278 2.36 -7.42 -40.59
CA THR A 278 2.61 -6.46 -41.67
C THR A 278 3.71 -6.96 -42.61
N SER A 279 4.82 -7.46 -42.05
CA SER A 279 5.92 -8.08 -42.82
C SER A 279 5.47 -9.31 -43.62
N SER A 280 4.45 -10.03 -43.14
CA SER A 280 3.87 -11.19 -43.83
C SER A 280 2.88 -10.80 -44.95
N GLN A 281 2.25 -9.63 -44.86
CA GLN A 281 1.29 -9.14 -45.85
C GLN A 281 1.97 -8.39 -47.02
N GLN A 282 3.16 -7.81 -46.81
CA GLN A 282 3.96 -7.15 -47.85
C GLN A 282 4.69 -8.11 -48.81
N GLY A 283 4.24 -9.36 -48.96
CA GLY A 283 4.97 -10.47 -49.61
C GLY A 283 5.81 -10.08 -50.84
N GLU A 284 7.10 -10.47 -50.87
CA GLU A 284 8.06 -10.53 -51.99
C GLU A 284 7.96 -9.51 -53.15
N HIS A 285 7.39 -8.32 -52.94
CA HIS A 285 7.21 -7.29 -53.98
C HIS A 285 8.14 -6.08 -53.81
N PHE A 286 9.37 -6.31 -53.34
CA PHE A 286 10.47 -5.41 -53.66
C PHE A 286 11.29 -6.06 -54.77
N ILE A 287 10.86 -5.83 -56.02
CA ILE A 287 11.73 -6.02 -57.20
C ILE A 287 12.91 -5.08 -56.99
N ILE A 288 14.06 -5.65 -56.62
CA ILE A 288 15.34 -4.98 -56.76
C ILE A 288 15.59 -4.84 -58.26
N PRO A 289 15.84 -3.64 -58.82
CA PRO A 289 16.33 -3.53 -60.19
C PRO A 289 17.72 -4.14 -60.24
N THR A 290 17.85 -5.21 -61.00
CA THR A 290 19.11 -5.83 -61.39
C THR A 290 19.97 -4.79 -62.08
N SER A 291 21.16 -4.51 -61.55
CA SER A 291 22.28 -4.01 -62.34
C SER A 291 23.52 -4.81 -61.96
N GLY A 292 24.04 -5.54 -62.93
CA GLY A 292 25.03 -6.58 -62.73
C GLY A 292 26.47 -6.11 -62.75
N SER A 293 27.33 -7.12 -62.56
CA SER A 293 28.71 -7.24 -63.05
C SER A 293 29.83 -7.18 -61.99
N ASN A 294 30.26 -8.40 -61.64
CA ASN A 294 31.63 -8.88 -61.39
C ASN A 294 32.28 -8.67 -60.00
N GLY A 295 32.46 -9.80 -59.30
CA GLY A 295 33.28 -9.94 -58.07
C GLY A 295 34.81 -9.92 -58.35
N PRO A 296 35.67 -10.25 -57.36
CA PRO A 296 35.57 -11.49 -56.58
C PRO A 296 35.62 -11.33 -55.04
N ALA A 297 35.15 -12.39 -54.37
CA ALA A 297 35.10 -12.63 -52.93
C ALA A 297 36.49 -12.76 -52.28
N VAL A 298 36.60 -12.52 -50.95
CA VAL A 298 36.96 -13.51 -49.89
C VAL A 298 36.78 -12.89 -48.46
N ALA A 299 36.21 -13.69 -47.55
CA ALA A 299 36.19 -13.66 -46.05
C ALA A 299 35.47 -12.49 -45.33
N SER A 300 34.30 -12.72 -44.72
CA SER A 300 34.03 -13.34 -43.41
C SER A 300 34.48 -12.51 -42.20
N GLU A 301 33.53 -11.87 -41.51
CA GLU A 301 33.26 -12.10 -40.07
C GLU A 301 32.08 -11.24 -39.54
N SER A 302 31.09 -11.94 -38.99
CA SER A 302 30.50 -11.70 -37.67
C SER A 302 29.75 -10.38 -37.33
N ALA A 303 28.42 -10.54 -37.28
CA ALA A 303 27.58 -10.34 -36.08
C ALA A 303 27.35 -8.92 -35.47
N ASP A 304 26.06 -8.55 -35.47
CA ASP A 304 25.27 -8.10 -34.30
C ASP A 304 25.23 -6.61 -33.88
N LYS A 305 24.11 -6.29 -33.20
CA LYS A 305 23.81 -5.14 -32.29
C LYS A 305 23.21 -3.84 -32.85
N VAL A 306 21.92 -3.70 -32.52
CA VAL A 306 21.31 -2.50 -31.89
C VAL A 306 22.33 -1.77 -31.01
N PRO A 307 22.67 -0.50 -31.30
CA PRO A 307 22.13 0.61 -30.51
C PRO A 307 22.03 1.91 -31.33
N SER A 308 20.84 2.29 -31.79
CA SER A 308 20.72 3.38 -32.79
C SER A 308 20.58 4.80 -32.22
N ALA A 309 20.16 5.03 -30.97
CA ALA A 309 19.95 6.40 -30.47
C ALA A 309 21.20 7.00 -29.78
N GLU A 310 21.91 6.22 -28.97
CA GLU A 310 23.08 6.69 -28.21
C GLU A 310 24.33 6.88 -29.10
N LYS A 311 24.38 6.19 -30.25
CA LYS A 311 25.44 6.36 -31.26
C LYS A 311 25.26 7.59 -32.16
N GLU A 312 24.06 8.19 -32.20
CA GLU A 312 23.74 9.31 -33.11
C GLU A 312 24.05 10.70 -32.53
N CYS A 313 23.92 10.91 -31.21
CA CYS A 313 24.39 12.14 -30.57
C CYS A 313 25.93 12.14 -30.45
N ASN A 314 26.55 11.01 -30.06
CA ASN A 314 27.98 10.93 -29.72
C ASN A 314 28.97 11.05 -30.91
N LYS A 315 28.48 11.10 -32.15
CA LYS A 315 29.31 11.27 -33.37
C LYS A 315 29.45 12.73 -33.82
N GLU A 316 28.67 13.66 -33.26
CA GLU A 316 28.66 15.05 -33.68
C GLU A 316 29.56 15.91 -32.76
N THR A 317 30.60 16.49 -33.34
CA THR A 317 31.52 17.40 -32.64
C THR A 317 31.17 18.87 -32.84
N ASP A 318 30.24 19.17 -33.75
CA ASP A 318 29.74 20.52 -34.02
C ASP A 318 28.58 20.89 -33.08
N LYS A 319 28.71 22.06 -32.43
CA LYS A 319 27.77 22.54 -31.42
C LYS A 319 26.40 22.93 -32.01
N GLU A 320 26.36 23.51 -33.21
CA GLU A 320 25.09 23.91 -33.85
C GLU A 320 24.33 22.69 -34.36
N LYS A 321 25.04 21.72 -34.96
CA LYS A 321 24.41 20.47 -35.43
C LYS A 321 23.91 19.59 -34.29
N CYS A 322 24.61 19.56 -33.16
CA CYS A 322 24.15 18.82 -31.99
C CYS A 322 22.83 19.34 -31.41
N ASN A 323 22.70 20.66 -31.25
CA ASN A 323 21.50 21.25 -30.63
C ASN A 323 20.27 21.27 -31.55
N ASN A 324 20.48 21.10 -32.86
CA ASN A 324 19.41 20.92 -33.85
C ASN A 324 18.91 19.46 -33.95
N LYS A 325 19.58 18.48 -33.31
CA LYS A 325 19.09 17.10 -33.24
C LYS A 325 18.11 16.93 -32.08
N ASP A 326 16.97 16.34 -32.41
CA ASP A 326 15.88 16.15 -31.45
C ASP A 326 16.31 15.14 -30.36
N GLY A 327 16.20 15.56 -29.09
CA GLY A 327 16.65 14.78 -27.94
C GLY A 327 18.15 14.84 -27.60
N CYS A 328 18.99 15.59 -28.33
CA CYS A 328 20.41 15.80 -27.98
C CYS A 328 20.67 17.24 -27.44
N GLU A 329 21.71 17.43 -26.61
CA GLU A 329 22.21 18.71 -26.10
C GLU A 329 23.74 18.70 -26.04
N PHE A 330 24.38 19.82 -26.42
CA PHE A 330 25.83 19.97 -26.34
C PHE A 330 26.26 20.45 -24.95
N LYS A 331 26.85 19.56 -24.14
CA LYS A 331 27.33 19.83 -22.77
C LYS A 331 28.73 19.27 -22.56
N ASP A 332 29.56 20.00 -21.82
CA ASP A 332 30.95 19.61 -21.48
C ASP A 332 31.85 19.33 -22.71
N GLY A 333 31.64 20.07 -23.81
CA GLY A 333 32.40 19.90 -25.04
C GLY A 333 32.04 18.66 -25.86
N LYS A 334 30.93 17.97 -25.55
CA LYS A 334 30.43 16.79 -26.28
C LYS A 334 28.90 16.82 -26.44
N CYS A 335 28.41 16.24 -27.52
CA CYS A 335 26.97 16.09 -27.77
C CYS A 335 26.40 14.88 -27.02
N LYS A 336 25.46 15.10 -26.08
CA LYS A 336 24.86 14.06 -25.21
C LYS A 336 23.34 14.03 -25.37
N LEU A 337 22.67 12.97 -24.93
CA LEU A 337 21.21 12.90 -24.87
C LEU A 337 20.67 13.84 -23.75
N LYS A 338 19.58 14.58 -24.00
CA LYS A 338 18.94 15.45 -23.00
C LYS A 338 18.35 14.62 -21.84
N GLU A 339 18.80 14.90 -20.62
CA GLU A 339 18.22 14.30 -19.41
C GLU A 339 16.94 15.07 -19.01
N GLY A 340 15.79 14.40 -19.09
CA GLY A 340 14.51 14.92 -18.61
C GLY A 340 13.64 15.62 -19.66
N VAL A 341 13.13 14.88 -20.65
CA VAL A 341 11.98 15.32 -21.44
C VAL A 341 10.71 14.95 -20.67
N LYS A 342 10.14 15.94 -19.96
CA LYS A 342 8.72 15.93 -19.59
C LYS A 342 7.90 16.11 -20.86
N VAL A 343 6.97 15.21 -21.11
CA VAL A 343 5.87 15.46 -22.04
C VAL A 343 4.83 16.29 -21.28
N GLU A 344 4.69 17.56 -21.66
CA GLU A 344 3.52 18.37 -21.32
C GLU A 344 2.28 17.78 -22.00
N ASN A 345 1.22 17.61 -21.23
CA ASN A 345 -0.13 17.59 -21.78
C ASN A 345 -1.03 18.35 -20.81
N ASP A 346 -1.45 19.53 -21.26
CA ASP A 346 -2.41 20.40 -20.61
C ASP A 346 -3.83 19.92 -20.99
N GLY A 347 -4.74 19.79 -20.02
CA GLY A 347 -6.07 19.25 -20.31
C GLY A 347 -6.98 18.92 -19.13
N LYS A 348 -7.19 19.90 -18.24
CA LYS A 348 -8.44 20.17 -17.47
C LYS A 348 -9.14 19.01 -16.72
N THR A 349 -9.05 19.10 -15.41
CA THR A 349 -9.76 18.35 -14.35
C THR A 349 -11.29 18.45 -14.46
N ASN A 350 -11.98 17.32 -14.28
CA ASN A 350 -13.23 17.22 -13.53
C ASN A 350 -13.29 15.90 -12.76
N THR A 351 -13.73 16.02 -11.53
CA THR A 351 -13.71 15.11 -10.38
C THR A 351 -14.82 14.06 -10.45
N SER A 352 -14.54 12.79 -10.14
CA SER A 352 -15.18 12.04 -9.04
C SER A 352 -14.55 10.65 -8.87
N THR A 353 -14.22 10.34 -7.62
CA THR A 353 -13.87 9.02 -7.08
C THR A 353 -15.13 8.17 -6.89
N THR A 354 -15.08 6.88 -7.25
CA THR A 354 -15.57 5.70 -6.49
C THR A 354 -15.48 4.46 -7.38
N GLY A 355 -14.81 3.41 -6.90
CA GLY A 355 -14.86 2.08 -7.53
C GLY A 355 -13.56 1.30 -7.42
N SER A 356 -13.28 0.74 -6.24
CA SER A 356 -12.35 -0.37 -6.11
C SER A 356 -12.94 -1.59 -6.83
N ASN A 357 -12.67 -1.72 -8.12
CA ASN A 357 -13.02 -2.94 -8.83
C ASN A 357 -11.92 -3.99 -8.57
N SER A 358 -12.34 -5.14 -8.06
CA SER A 358 -11.54 -6.36 -8.03
C SER A 358 -11.07 -6.68 -9.44
N PHE A 359 -9.79 -6.42 -9.74
CA PHE A 359 -9.23 -6.73 -11.06
C PHE A 359 -8.68 -8.15 -11.04
N VAL A 360 -9.50 -9.09 -11.51
CA VAL A 360 -9.04 -10.40 -11.95
C VAL A 360 -8.08 -10.16 -13.12
N ILE A 361 -6.78 -10.35 -12.89
CA ILE A 361 -5.77 -10.35 -13.95
C ILE A 361 -6.08 -11.54 -14.86
N ASN A 362 -6.84 -11.31 -15.93
CA ASN A 362 -7.05 -12.36 -16.90
C ASN A 362 -5.76 -12.55 -17.68
N LYS A 363 -5.11 -13.71 -17.48
CA LYS A 363 -3.79 -14.10 -18.00
C LYS A 363 -3.76 -14.23 -19.53
N ASP A 364 -4.85 -13.86 -20.19
CA ASP A 364 -5.24 -14.30 -21.51
C ASP A 364 -4.59 -13.56 -22.69
N PRO A 365 -4.34 -12.24 -22.65
CA PRO A 365 -3.76 -11.54 -23.80
C PRO A 365 -2.30 -11.93 -24.06
N LEU A 366 -1.51 -12.10 -22.99
CA LEU A 366 -0.07 -12.36 -23.06
C LEU A 366 0.27 -13.81 -23.47
N LEU A 367 -0.64 -14.76 -23.21
CA LEU A 367 -0.44 -16.17 -23.51
C LEU A 367 -0.72 -16.51 -24.99
N LEU A 368 -1.58 -15.75 -25.67
CA LEU A 368 -1.99 -16.03 -27.04
C LEU A 368 -0.94 -15.65 -28.08
N ALA A 369 -0.21 -14.54 -27.86
CA ALA A 369 0.91 -14.15 -28.71
C ALA A 369 2.03 -15.22 -28.69
N VAL A 370 2.18 -15.96 -27.59
CA VAL A 370 3.21 -16.99 -27.41
C VAL A 370 2.80 -18.38 -27.95
N LEU A 371 1.51 -18.68 -28.06
CA LEU A 371 1.00 -20.01 -28.46
C LEU A 371 0.76 -20.14 -29.97
N LEU A 372 0.95 -19.07 -30.71
CA LEU A 372 0.81 -19.04 -32.16
C LEU A 372 1.95 -19.76 -32.88
N PHE A 373 3.05 -20.13 -32.20
CA PHE A 373 4.20 -20.82 -32.79
C PHE A 373 5.06 -21.61 -31.79
#